data_AF-A0A839JWE1-F1
#
_entry.id   AF-A0A839JWE1-F1
#
_cell.length_a   1.000
_cell.length_b   1.000
_cell.length_c   1.000
_cell.angle_alpha   90.00
_cell.angle_beta   90.00
_cell.angle_gamma   90.00
#
_symmetry.space_group_name_H-M   'P 1'
#
loop_
_entity.id
_entity.type
_entity.pdbx_description
1 polymer ?
#
loop_
_entity_poly.entity_id
_entity_poly.type
_entity_poly.pdbx_seq_one_letter_code
_entity_poly.pdbx_strand_id
1 'polypeptide(L)'
;MQQEEMRETELAFRIADRIISIQECDDGYDYSIMDENYREIDGGVYDNPEISIREALKDIIEDLKQNPDTNGAKGNISMESELVLLDFDEVTMEEEEANRIGSAVYDSWVVMEFKAKTEQCFQPINALSATEIEEIVEEYVNAKLMENDFDASIRGVVLSGSRCRGLEGKNSDLDVVVELRGNEREDDLFNLFHEDKFSIGGIRVDINPITEYKTGTLEEYLPGVERYLEEKRQKISVREKLKEKKSEIQVKYEKVDKGSKKKNEKVR
;
A
#
# COMPACT_ATOMS: atom_id res chain seq x y z
N MET A 1 -20.80 -35.16 30.82
CA MET A 1 -20.69 -33.97 29.96
C MET A 1 -20.53 -34.50 28.55
N GLN A 2 -21.54 -34.29 27.72
CA GLN A 2 -21.48 -34.61 26.30
C GLN A 2 -20.45 -33.65 25.69
N GLN A 3 -19.54 -34.16 24.87
CA GLN A 3 -18.73 -33.32 24.00
C GLN A 3 -19.71 -32.65 23.04
N GLU A 4 -19.90 -31.34 23.14
CA GLU A 4 -20.44 -30.56 22.04
C GLU A 4 -19.45 -30.71 20.90
N GLU A 5 -19.79 -31.51 19.88
CA GLU A 5 -19.13 -31.43 18.58
C GLU A 5 -19.33 -29.99 18.12
N MET A 6 -18.25 -29.20 18.13
CA MET A 6 -18.27 -27.87 17.52
C MET A 6 -18.64 -28.07 16.06
N ARG A 7 -19.82 -27.59 15.68
CA ARG A 7 -20.29 -27.60 14.30
C ARG A 7 -19.35 -26.72 13.50
N GLU A 8 -18.83 -27.23 12.39
CA GLU A 8 -18.00 -26.45 11.47
C GLU A 8 -18.88 -25.39 10.81
N THR A 9 -18.62 -24.12 11.14
CA THR A 9 -19.33 -22.96 10.59
C THR A 9 -18.55 -22.28 9.46
N GLU A 10 -17.26 -22.60 9.34
CA GLU A 10 -16.33 -22.01 8.38
C GLU A 10 -15.22 -23.00 8.01
N LEU A 11 -14.72 -22.91 6.79
CA LEU A 11 -13.67 -23.78 6.26
C LEU A 11 -12.84 -23.05 5.20
N ALA A 12 -11.55 -23.34 5.14
CA ALA A 12 -10.67 -22.89 4.05
C ALA A 12 -9.79 -24.02 3.53
N PHE A 13 -9.60 -24.10 2.21
CA PHE A 13 -8.81 -25.14 1.56
C PHE A 13 -8.00 -24.60 0.39
N ARG A 14 -6.84 -25.22 0.15
CA ARG A 14 -6.10 -25.10 -1.10
C ARG A 14 -6.40 -26.29 -2.00
N ILE A 15 -6.61 -26.04 -3.29
CA ILE A 15 -6.71 -27.05 -4.34
C ILE A 15 -5.97 -26.57 -5.58
N ALA A 16 -4.92 -27.29 -6.00
CA ALA A 16 -4.00 -26.84 -7.04
C ALA A 16 -3.49 -25.40 -6.76
N ASP A 17 -3.78 -24.46 -7.66
CA ASP A 17 -3.43 -23.03 -7.60
C ASP A 17 -4.59 -22.13 -7.13
N ARG A 18 -5.57 -22.70 -6.43
CA ARG A 18 -6.73 -21.98 -5.90
C ARG A 18 -6.85 -22.15 -4.39
N ILE A 19 -7.35 -21.09 -3.75
CA ILE A 19 -7.73 -21.07 -2.33
C ILE A 19 -9.24 -20.87 -2.30
N ILE A 20 -9.96 -21.68 -1.53
CA ILE A 20 -11.42 -21.60 -1.38
C ILE A 20 -11.74 -21.43 0.09
N SER A 21 -12.43 -20.35 0.44
CA SER A 21 -13.03 -20.12 1.76
C SER A 21 -14.56 -20.26 1.66
N ILE A 22 -15.19 -20.77 2.71
CA ILE A 22 -16.65 -20.91 2.82
C ILE A 22 -17.07 -20.75 4.28
N GLN A 23 -18.17 -20.03 4.52
CA GLN A 23 -18.71 -19.75 5.85
C GLN A 23 -20.25 -19.72 5.86
N GLU A 24 -20.87 -20.02 7.00
CA GLU A 24 -22.32 -19.91 7.18
C GLU A 24 -22.80 -18.45 7.03
N CYS A 25 -23.90 -18.26 6.31
CA CYS A 25 -24.63 -17.00 6.21
C CYS A 25 -26.14 -17.22 6.40
N ASP A 26 -26.94 -16.15 6.43
CA ASP A 26 -28.39 -16.22 6.74
C ASP A 26 -29.18 -17.21 5.85
N ASP A 27 -28.83 -17.29 4.56
CA ASP A 27 -29.53 -18.12 3.57
C ASP A 27 -28.69 -19.33 3.07
N GLY A 28 -27.65 -19.74 3.81
CA GLY A 28 -26.80 -20.88 3.40
C GLY A 28 -25.33 -20.63 3.66
N TYR A 29 -24.54 -20.55 2.59
CA TYR A 29 -23.08 -20.42 2.69
C TYR A 29 -22.51 -19.36 1.74
N ASP A 30 -21.74 -18.42 2.28
CA ASP A 30 -20.95 -17.50 1.49
C ASP A 30 -19.59 -18.14 1.18
N TYR A 31 -19.12 -18.06 -0.07
CA TYR A 31 -17.87 -18.65 -0.49
C TYR A 31 -17.07 -17.71 -1.40
N SER A 32 -15.74 -17.79 -1.27
CA SER A 32 -14.79 -17.08 -2.14
C SER A 32 -13.80 -18.07 -2.75
N ILE A 33 -13.46 -17.85 -4.01
CA ILE A 33 -12.43 -18.57 -4.76
C ILE A 33 -11.34 -17.56 -5.12
N MET A 34 -10.15 -17.77 -4.60
CA MET A 34 -9.01 -16.87 -4.72
C MET A 34 -7.85 -17.49 -5.51
N ASP A 35 -6.97 -16.64 -6.01
CA ASP A 35 -5.66 -17.04 -6.56
C ASP A 35 -4.64 -17.39 -5.45
N GLU A 36 -3.41 -17.74 -5.83
CA GLU A 36 -2.34 -18.06 -4.88
C GLU A 36 -1.88 -16.87 -4.01
N ASN A 37 -2.31 -15.66 -4.36
CA ASN A 37 -2.02 -14.40 -3.68
C ASN A 37 -3.26 -13.88 -2.91
N TYR A 38 -4.23 -14.75 -2.62
CA TYR A 38 -5.44 -14.44 -1.85
C TYR A 38 -6.35 -13.37 -2.48
N ARG A 39 -6.22 -13.14 -3.80
CA ARG A 39 -7.10 -12.23 -4.53
C ARG A 39 -8.34 -12.98 -4.99
N GLU A 40 -9.52 -12.47 -4.66
CA GLU A 40 -10.79 -13.05 -5.10
C GLU A 40 -10.89 -13.05 -6.64
N ILE A 41 -11.18 -14.23 -7.21
CA ILE A 41 -11.43 -14.46 -8.63
C ILE A 41 -12.94 -14.56 -8.87
N ASP A 42 -13.62 -15.28 -7.99
CA ASP A 42 -15.05 -15.57 -8.05
C ASP A 42 -15.57 -15.83 -6.64
N GLY A 43 -16.84 -15.58 -6.41
CA GLY A 43 -17.45 -15.71 -5.09
C GLY A 43 -18.96 -15.61 -5.17
N GLY A 44 -19.64 -16.01 -4.10
CA GLY A 44 -21.08 -15.90 -4.03
C GLY A 44 -21.71 -16.69 -2.90
N VAL A 45 -23.04 -16.77 -2.94
CA VAL A 45 -23.85 -17.45 -1.94
C VAL A 45 -24.37 -18.77 -2.50
N TYR A 46 -24.04 -19.87 -1.83
CA TYR A 46 -24.66 -21.17 -2.03
C TYR A 46 -25.95 -21.25 -1.17
N ASP A 47 -27.09 -20.97 -1.81
CA ASP A 47 -28.42 -20.88 -1.19
C ASP A 47 -29.05 -22.27 -0.94
N ASN A 48 -28.55 -22.96 0.09
CA ASN A 48 -29.13 -24.20 0.58
C ASN A 48 -28.66 -24.51 2.02
N PRO A 49 -29.36 -24.00 3.05
CA PRO A 49 -28.99 -24.20 4.45
C PRO A 49 -29.28 -25.62 4.98
N GLU A 50 -29.95 -26.48 4.18
CA GLU A 50 -30.36 -27.83 4.60
C GLU A 50 -29.22 -28.87 4.45
N ILE A 51 -28.18 -28.55 3.68
CA ILE A 51 -26.98 -29.39 3.54
C ILE A 51 -25.88 -28.90 4.48
N SER A 52 -24.89 -29.74 4.77
CA SER A 52 -23.73 -29.31 5.56
C SER A 52 -22.76 -28.45 4.74
N ILE A 53 -21.97 -27.61 5.42
CA ILE A 53 -20.92 -26.80 4.80
C ILE A 53 -19.93 -27.64 3.97
N ARG A 54 -19.62 -28.86 4.43
CA ARG A 54 -18.75 -29.80 3.70
C ARG A 54 -19.40 -30.34 2.43
N GLU A 55 -20.72 -30.51 2.41
CA GLU A 55 -21.46 -30.91 1.21
C GLU A 55 -21.52 -29.74 0.21
N ALA A 56 -21.80 -28.52 0.67
CA ALA A 56 -21.77 -27.32 -0.16
C ALA A 56 -20.39 -27.13 -0.82
N LEU A 57 -19.32 -27.19 -0.03
CA LEU A 57 -17.94 -27.11 -0.52
C LEU A 57 -17.63 -28.20 -1.56
N LYS A 58 -18.08 -29.44 -1.32
CA LYS A 58 -17.86 -30.54 -2.24
C LYS A 58 -18.54 -30.31 -3.57
N ASP A 59 -19.76 -29.79 -3.57
CA ASP A 59 -20.50 -29.48 -4.79
C ASP A 59 -19.79 -28.38 -5.60
N ILE A 60 -19.32 -27.32 -4.95
CA ILE A 60 -18.52 -26.25 -5.58
C ILE A 60 -17.26 -26.84 -6.25
N ILE A 61 -16.52 -27.69 -5.53
CA ILE A 61 -15.28 -28.30 -6.05
C ILE A 61 -15.57 -29.24 -7.23
N GLU A 62 -16.64 -30.03 -7.13
CA GLU A 62 -17.02 -30.96 -8.20
C GLU A 62 -17.41 -30.19 -9.48
N ASP A 63 -18.10 -29.06 -9.33
CA ASP A 63 -18.41 -28.16 -10.45
C ASP A 63 -17.14 -27.64 -11.13
N LEU A 64 -16.19 -27.11 -10.35
CA LEU A 64 -14.89 -26.64 -10.86
C LEU A 64 -14.12 -27.74 -11.59
N LYS A 65 -14.17 -28.99 -11.07
CA LYS A 65 -13.52 -30.14 -11.70
C LYS A 65 -14.16 -30.54 -13.02
N GLN A 66 -15.48 -30.61 -13.09
CA GLN A 66 -16.22 -31.14 -14.24
C GLN A 66 -16.39 -30.14 -15.37
N ASN A 67 -16.63 -28.87 -15.05
CA ASN A 67 -16.99 -27.86 -16.03
C ASN A 67 -15.76 -27.18 -16.66
N PRO A 68 -15.86 -26.68 -17.91
CA PRO A 68 -14.80 -25.87 -18.49
C PRO A 68 -14.62 -24.57 -17.73
N ASP A 69 -13.39 -24.05 -17.71
CA ASP A 69 -13.13 -22.73 -17.14
C ASP A 69 -13.77 -21.64 -18.00
N THR A 70 -14.63 -20.80 -17.40
CA THR A 70 -15.33 -19.71 -18.12
C THR A 70 -15.02 -18.33 -17.55
N ASN A 71 -14.54 -18.25 -16.31
CA ASN A 71 -14.29 -17.02 -15.58
C ASN A 71 -12.91 -16.98 -14.88
N GLY A 72 -12.09 -18.03 -15.01
CA GLY A 72 -10.78 -18.15 -14.38
C GLY A 72 -10.79 -18.88 -13.02
N ALA A 73 -11.97 -19.15 -12.46
CA ALA A 73 -12.11 -19.77 -11.13
C ALA A 73 -11.53 -21.19 -11.10
N LYS A 74 -11.57 -21.92 -12.22
CA LYS A 74 -11.04 -23.29 -12.29
C LYS A 74 -9.52 -23.33 -12.19
N GLY A 75 -8.82 -22.43 -12.87
CA GLY A 75 -7.35 -22.45 -12.89
C GLY A 75 -6.77 -23.78 -13.34
N ASN A 76 -5.81 -24.29 -12.57
CA ASN A 76 -5.17 -25.59 -12.80
C ASN A 76 -5.85 -26.75 -12.06
N ILE A 77 -7.07 -26.57 -11.54
CA ILE A 77 -7.84 -27.65 -10.91
C ILE A 77 -8.15 -28.74 -11.96
N SER A 78 -7.79 -29.97 -11.60
CA SER A 78 -8.04 -31.18 -12.38
C SER A 78 -8.86 -32.17 -11.57
N MET A 79 -9.36 -33.23 -12.22
CA MET A 79 -10.12 -34.30 -11.54
C MET A 79 -9.32 -34.92 -10.38
N GLU A 80 -8.00 -35.02 -10.54
CA GLU A 80 -7.07 -35.62 -9.56
C GLU A 80 -6.55 -34.63 -8.51
N SER A 81 -6.94 -33.34 -8.58
CA SER A 81 -6.48 -32.35 -7.60
C SER A 81 -7.04 -32.67 -6.21
N GLU A 82 -6.15 -32.71 -5.22
CA GLU A 82 -6.47 -32.97 -3.81
C GLU A 82 -6.63 -31.68 -3.02
N LEU A 83 -7.41 -31.76 -1.94
CA LEU A 83 -7.63 -30.65 -1.01
C LEU A 83 -6.61 -30.67 0.12
N VAL A 84 -6.06 -29.50 0.43
CA VAL A 84 -5.23 -29.26 1.60
C VAL A 84 -5.97 -28.30 2.52
N LEU A 85 -6.28 -28.72 3.74
CA LEU A 85 -6.92 -27.86 4.74
C LEU A 85 -5.98 -26.70 5.10
N LEU A 86 -6.53 -25.50 5.14
CA LEU A 86 -5.87 -24.28 5.61
C LEU A 86 -6.52 -23.80 6.91
N ASP A 87 -5.83 -22.90 7.60
CA ASP A 87 -6.40 -22.16 8.71
C ASP A 87 -7.30 -21.05 8.14
N PHE A 88 -8.57 -21.00 8.58
CA PHE A 88 -9.54 -20.05 8.04
C PHE A 88 -9.18 -18.61 8.43
N ASP A 89 -8.79 -18.37 9.68
CA ASP A 89 -8.42 -17.05 10.17
C ASP A 89 -7.20 -16.51 9.40
N GLU A 90 -6.21 -17.36 9.12
CA GLU A 90 -5.04 -16.98 8.31
C GLU A 90 -5.45 -16.59 6.87
N VAL A 91 -6.34 -17.37 6.24
CA VAL A 91 -6.84 -17.08 4.89
C VAL A 91 -7.62 -15.78 4.87
N THR A 92 -8.51 -15.54 5.83
CA THR A 92 -9.27 -14.28 5.94
C THR A 92 -8.35 -13.09 6.18
N MET A 93 -7.32 -13.23 7.01
CA MET A 93 -6.33 -12.16 7.21
C MET A 93 -5.55 -11.82 5.93
N GLU A 94 -5.14 -12.84 5.17
CA GLU A 94 -4.43 -12.67 3.90
C GLU A 94 -5.37 -12.17 2.79
N GLU A 95 -6.63 -12.58 2.77
CA GLU A 95 -7.67 -12.03 1.88
C GLU A 95 -7.95 -10.57 2.20
N GLU A 96 -8.09 -10.20 3.48
CA GLU A 96 -8.19 -8.81 3.89
C GLU A 96 -6.93 -8.03 3.55
N GLU A 97 -5.74 -8.60 3.71
CA GLU A 97 -4.48 -7.95 3.31
C GLU A 97 -4.41 -7.80 1.79
N ALA A 98 -4.78 -8.82 1.03
CA ALA A 98 -4.87 -8.78 -0.43
C ALA A 98 -5.93 -7.78 -0.91
N ASN A 99 -7.03 -7.59 -0.17
CA ASN A 99 -8.08 -6.61 -0.42
C ASN A 99 -7.68 -5.19 0.02
N ARG A 100 -6.96 -5.04 1.14
CA ARG A 100 -6.29 -3.79 1.55
C ARG A 100 -5.28 -3.36 0.49
N ILE A 101 -4.47 -4.30 0.02
CA ILE A 101 -3.53 -4.16 -1.11
C ILE A 101 -4.31 -4.03 -2.45
N GLY A 102 -5.57 -4.46 -2.49
CA GLY A 102 -6.43 -4.66 -3.66
C GLY A 102 -7.36 -3.50 -4.01
N SER A 103 -7.53 -2.48 -3.16
CA SER A 103 -8.28 -1.27 -3.52
C SER A 103 -7.48 -0.30 -4.40
N ALA A 104 -6.14 -0.40 -4.40
CA ALA A 104 -5.32 0.51 -5.18
C ALA A 104 -3.86 0.03 -5.20
N VAL A 105 -3.30 -0.32 -6.38
CA VAL A 105 -1.84 -0.36 -6.75
C VAL A 105 -1.25 -1.66 -7.39
N TYR A 106 -1.72 -2.89 -7.17
CA TYR A 106 -0.83 -4.06 -7.37
C TYR A 106 -0.93 -4.87 -8.69
N ASP A 107 -0.81 -4.21 -9.85
CA ASP A 107 -0.42 -4.87 -11.12
C ASP A 107 1.01 -4.52 -11.57
N SER A 108 1.68 -3.56 -10.93
CA SER A 108 3.01 -3.11 -11.35
C SER A 108 4.09 -3.36 -10.31
N TRP A 109 5.08 -4.20 -10.67
CA TRP A 109 6.32 -4.41 -9.91
C TRP A 109 7.00 -3.09 -9.51
N VAL A 110 6.94 -2.07 -10.37
CA VAL A 110 7.55 -0.76 -10.12
C VAL A 110 6.96 -0.11 -8.87
N VAL A 111 5.64 -0.19 -8.68
CA VAL A 111 5.00 0.41 -7.51
C VAL A 111 5.26 -0.42 -6.26
N MET A 112 5.26 -1.76 -6.38
CA MET A 112 5.62 -2.66 -5.27
C MET A 112 7.02 -2.35 -4.73
N GLU A 113 8.01 -2.27 -5.63
CA GLU A 113 9.39 -1.98 -5.27
C GLU A 113 9.51 -0.59 -4.63
N PHE A 114 8.76 0.40 -5.15
CA PHE A 114 8.73 1.74 -4.58
C PHE A 114 8.17 1.76 -3.15
N LYS A 115 7.04 1.09 -2.90
CA LYS A 115 6.41 0.98 -1.57
C LYS A 115 7.27 0.19 -0.59
N ALA A 116 7.82 -0.96 -1.00
CA ALA A 116 8.72 -1.76 -0.17
C ALA A 116 9.96 -0.96 0.27
N LYS A 117 10.50 -0.12 -0.62
CA LYS A 117 11.59 0.80 -0.28
C LYS A 117 11.14 1.94 0.64
N THR A 118 9.89 2.40 0.49
CA THR A 118 9.27 3.37 1.40
C THR A 118 9.23 2.83 2.82
N GLU A 119 8.71 1.62 3.03
CA GLU A 119 8.63 0.98 4.36
C GLU A 119 10.00 0.85 5.05
N GLN A 120 11.06 0.61 4.29
CA GLN A 120 12.42 0.53 4.86
C GLN A 120 12.99 1.89 5.28
N CYS A 121 12.52 2.99 4.69
CA CYS A 121 13.11 4.32 4.89
C CYS A 121 12.24 5.25 5.75
N PHE A 122 10.92 5.09 5.66
CA PHE A 122 9.97 6.02 6.24
C PHE A 122 10.06 6.02 7.77
N GLN A 123 9.89 7.20 8.36
CA GLN A 123 9.86 7.38 9.81
C GLN A 123 8.39 7.60 10.22
N PRO A 124 7.80 6.69 11.04
CA PRO A 124 6.40 6.77 11.42
C PRO A 124 5.98 8.13 11.98
N ILE A 125 4.80 8.60 11.58
CA ILE A 125 4.23 9.87 12.04
C ILE A 125 3.08 9.56 12.99
N ASN A 126 3.19 10.02 14.25
CA ASN A 126 2.19 9.72 15.28
C ASN A 126 1.90 8.21 15.41
N ALA A 127 2.96 7.39 15.32
CA ALA A 127 2.93 5.93 15.29
C ALA A 127 2.29 5.28 14.06
N LEU A 128 1.90 6.06 13.04
CA LEU A 128 1.37 5.54 11.78
C LEU A 128 2.52 5.21 10.81
N SER A 129 2.45 4.01 10.23
CA SER A 129 3.27 3.51 9.11
C SER A 129 2.97 4.25 7.80
N ALA A 130 3.73 3.97 6.73
CA ALA A 130 3.44 4.58 5.44
C ALA A 130 2.13 4.03 4.85
N THR A 131 1.88 2.73 4.97
CA THR A 131 0.61 2.11 4.58
C THR A 131 -0.60 2.73 5.28
N GLU A 132 -0.58 2.85 6.62
CA GLU A 132 -1.71 3.46 7.36
C GLU A 132 -1.96 4.92 6.95
N ILE A 133 -0.89 5.66 6.59
CA ILE A 133 -1.02 7.02 6.05
C ILE A 133 -1.67 7.01 4.66
N GLU A 134 -1.28 6.08 3.79
CA GLU A 134 -1.89 5.92 2.47
C GLU A 134 -3.39 5.62 2.59
N GLU A 135 -3.78 4.73 3.51
CA GLU A 135 -5.19 4.39 3.80
C GLU A 135 -5.99 5.61 4.28
N ILE A 136 -5.47 6.36 5.25
CA ILE A 136 -6.12 7.59 5.74
C ILE A 136 -6.30 8.63 4.63
N VAL A 137 -5.35 8.72 3.69
CA VAL A 137 -5.44 9.63 2.54
C VAL A 137 -6.45 9.11 1.53
N GLU A 138 -6.50 7.80 1.29
CA GLU A 138 -7.50 7.16 0.44
C GLU A 138 -8.92 7.44 0.93
N GLU A 139 -9.18 7.25 2.23
CA GLU A 139 -10.46 7.57 2.88
C GLU A 139 -10.84 9.05 2.70
N TYR A 140 -9.89 9.96 2.96
CA TYR A 140 -10.10 11.40 2.80
C TYR A 140 -10.43 11.77 1.35
N VAL A 141 -9.70 11.20 0.38
CA VAL A 141 -9.92 11.48 -1.04
C VAL A 141 -11.27 10.94 -1.51
N ASN A 142 -11.62 9.70 -1.15
CA ASN A 142 -12.93 9.13 -1.48
C ASN A 142 -14.08 9.97 -0.91
N ALA A 143 -13.98 10.40 0.36
CA ALA A 143 -14.96 11.30 0.97
C ALA A 143 -15.09 12.61 0.18
N LYS A 144 -13.96 13.24 -0.20
CA LYS A 144 -13.97 14.48 -0.99
C LYS A 144 -14.63 14.32 -2.35
N LEU A 145 -14.35 13.23 -3.06
CA LEU A 145 -14.95 12.94 -4.36
C LEU A 145 -16.47 12.77 -4.23
N MET A 146 -16.92 11.98 -3.25
CA MET A 146 -18.35 11.73 -3.01
C MET A 146 -19.11 12.98 -2.57
N GLU A 147 -18.56 13.76 -1.64
CA GLU A 147 -19.21 14.97 -1.11
C GLU A 147 -19.41 16.06 -2.18
N ASN A 148 -18.56 16.06 -3.21
CA ASN A 148 -18.52 17.10 -4.24
C ASN A 148 -18.99 16.60 -5.61
N ASP A 149 -19.52 15.37 -5.69
CA ASP A 149 -20.06 14.76 -6.90
C ASP A 149 -19.05 14.72 -8.08
N PHE A 150 -17.77 14.47 -7.75
CA PHE A 150 -16.73 14.27 -8.76
C PHE A 150 -16.81 12.83 -9.30
N ASP A 151 -16.88 12.68 -10.63
CA ASP A 151 -16.91 11.38 -11.29
C ASP A 151 -15.47 10.86 -11.48
N ALA A 152 -14.86 10.49 -10.35
CA ALA A 152 -13.57 9.85 -10.31
C ALA A 152 -13.50 8.78 -9.22
N SER A 153 -12.67 7.76 -9.43
CA SER A 153 -12.43 6.68 -8.48
C SER A 153 -10.93 6.47 -8.30
N ILE A 154 -10.50 6.17 -7.07
CA ILE A 154 -9.10 5.91 -6.77
C ILE A 154 -8.66 4.59 -7.42
N ARG A 155 -7.42 4.58 -7.91
CA ARG A 155 -6.72 3.44 -8.52
C ARG A 155 -5.46 3.07 -7.76
N GLY A 156 -4.88 4.03 -7.05
CA GLY A 156 -3.59 3.88 -6.42
C GLY A 156 -3.30 5.02 -5.45
N VAL A 157 -2.82 4.73 -4.24
CA VAL A 157 -2.29 5.73 -3.32
C VAL A 157 -0.86 5.36 -2.95
N VAL A 158 0.07 6.30 -3.09
CA VAL A 158 1.49 6.10 -2.79
C VAL A 158 2.05 7.29 -2.02
N LEU A 159 2.60 7.03 -0.85
CA LEU A 159 3.39 7.99 -0.09
C LEU A 159 4.68 8.31 -0.85
N SER A 160 4.84 9.58 -1.18
CA SER A 160 5.89 10.08 -2.05
C SER A 160 6.78 11.10 -1.33
N GLY A 161 7.60 11.79 -2.10
CA GLY A 161 8.37 12.93 -1.66
C GLY A 161 9.52 12.59 -0.72
N SER A 162 9.92 13.56 0.10
CA SER A 162 11.17 13.40 0.86
C SER A 162 11.09 12.35 1.97
N ARG A 163 9.92 12.23 2.61
CA ARG A 163 9.71 11.35 3.75
C ARG A 163 9.75 9.88 3.36
N CYS A 164 9.27 9.53 2.17
CA CYS A 164 9.29 8.14 1.71
C CYS A 164 10.71 7.57 1.52
N ARG A 165 11.76 8.41 1.60
CA ARG A 165 13.17 8.01 1.47
C ARG A 165 14.05 8.47 2.63
N GLY A 166 13.46 8.94 3.73
CA GLY A 166 14.19 9.45 4.90
C GLY A 166 15.00 10.72 4.60
N LEU A 167 14.52 11.55 3.69
CA LEU A 167 15.19 12.77 3.22
C LEU A 167 14.52 14.06 3.73
N GLU A 168 13.64 13.95 4.71
CA GLU A 168 12.85 15.04 5.24
C GLU A 168 13.69 16.07 6.01
N GLY A 169 13.28 17.34 5.89
CA GLY A 169 13.76 18.43 6.73
C GLY A 169 12.76 18.75 7.84
N LYS A 170 13.13 19.68 8.73
CA LYS A 170 12.28 20.11 9.85
C LYS A 170 10.88 20.61 9.44
N ASN A 171 10.73 21.09 8.21
CA ASN A 171 9.49 21.67 7.69
C ASN A 171 8.97 20.90 6.48
N SER A 172 9.39 19.65 6.27
CA SER A 172 8.82 18.83 5.20
C SER A 172 7.34 18.55 5.45
N ASP A 173 6.54 18.73 4.43
CA ASP A 173 5.19 18.20 4.27
C ASP A 173 5.20 16.68 4.04
N LEU A 174 4.00 16.11 3.94
CA LEU A 174 3.74 14.72 3.59
C LEU A 174 3.20 14.68 2.17
N ASP A 175 4.06 14.38 1.20
CA ASP A 175 3.67 14.28 -0.21
C ASP A 175 3.00 12.92 -0.47
N VAL A 176 1.81 12.89 -1.04
CA VAL A 176 1.10 11.66 -1.42
C VAL A 176 0.63 11.78 -2.86
N VAL A 177 0.81 10.74 -3.65
CA VAL A 177 0.37 10.69 -5.04
C VAL A 177 -0.85 9.77 -5.12
N VAL A 178 -1.91 10.24 -5.77
CA VAL A 178 -3.18 9.50 -5.88
C VAL A 178 -3.52 9.33 -7.35
N GLU A 179 -3.47 8.10 -7.85
CA GLU A 179 -3.94 7.76 -9.18
C GLU A 179 -5.46 7.65 -9.18
N LEU A 180 -6.09 8.34 -10.12
CA LEU A 180 -7.54 8.40 -10.28
C LEU A 180 -7.94 7.95 -11.68
N ARG A 181 -9.00 7.15 -11.74
CA ARG A 181 -9.81 6.90 -12.94
C ARG A 181 -10.89 7.96 -13.03
N GLY A 182 -11.21 8.42 -14.23
CA GLY A 182 -12.23 9.42 -14.47
C GLY A 182 -11.77 10.48 -15.47
N ASN A 183 -12.63 11.45 -15.76
CA ASN A 183 -12.36 12.53 -16.70
C ASN A 183 -12.10 13.89 -16.00
N GLU A 184 -12.07 13.88 -14.67
CA GLU A 184 -11.82 15.06 -13.86
C GLU A 184 -10.40 15.59 -14.08
N ARG A 185 -10.27 16.92 -14.12
CA ARG A 185 -8.96 17.55 -14.35
C ARG A 185 -8.15 17.49 -13.07
N GLU A 186 -6.89 17.05 -13.17
CA GLU A 186 -5.97 17.02 -12.03
C GLU A 186 -5.87 18.35 -11.27
N ASP A 187 -5.98 19.49 -11.96
CA ASP A 187 -5.94 20.81 -11.29
C ASP A 187 -7.18 21.04 -10.40
N ASP A 188 -8.35 20.58 -10.87
CA ASP A 188 -9.62 20.71 -10.14
C ASP A 188 -9.65 19.74 -8.95
N LEU A 189 -9.17 18.51 -9.14
CA LEU A 189 -8.94 17.51 -8.08
C LEU A 189 -7.91 18.02 -7.05
N PHE A 190 -6.82 18.64 -7.49
CA PHE A 190 -5.79 19.18 -6.61
C PHE A 190 -6.37 20.30 -5.74
N ASN A 191 -7.16 21.20 -6.33
CA ASN A 191 -7.82 22.24 -5.56
C ASN A 191 -8.78 21.65 -4.52
N LEU A 192 -9.60 20.69 -4.93
CA LEU A 192 -10.56 19.99 -4.06
C LEU A 192 -9.88 19.36 -2.83
N PHE A 193 -8.80 18.62 -3.03
CA PHE A 193 -8.11 17.93 -1.94
C PHE A 193 -7.40 18.87 -0.96
N HIS A 194 -7.21 20.14 -1.33
CA HIS A 194 -6.49 21.13 -0.53
C HIS A 194 -7.38 22.17 0.17
N GLU A 195 -8.70 22.09 0.03
CA GLU A 195 -9.64 23.03 0.64
C GLU A 195 -9.53 23.06 2.18
N ASP A 196 -9.40 21.88 2.81
CA ASP A 196 -9.47 21.73 4.26
C ASP A 196 -8.11 21.85 4.97
N LYS A 197 -7.02 22.01 4.21
CA LYS A 197 -5.64 21.97 4.74
C LYS A 197 -5.37 20.68 5.53
N PHE A 198 -5.77 19.55 4.95
CA PHE A 198 -5.65 18.22 5.54
C PHE A 198 -4.24 17.95 6.11
N SER A 199 -4.20 17.34 7.30
CA SER A 199 -2.96 17.11 8.04
C SER A 199 -3.03 15.84 8.87
N ILE A 200 -1.94 15.08 8.92
CA ILE A 200 -1.79 13.85 9.71
C ILE A 200 -0.66 14.07 10.71
N GLY A 201 -0.91 13.83 12.01
CA GLY A 201 0.07 14.06 13.06
C GLY A 201 0.60 15.50 13.15
N GLY A 202 -0.21 16.48 12.73
CA GLY A 202 0.16 17.90 12.65
C GLY A 202 1.07 18.26 11.48
N ILE A 203 1.35 17.32 10.56
CA ILE A 203 2.09 17.55 9.33
C ILE A 203 1.08 17.69 8.19
N ARG A 204 1.19 18.78 7.43
CA ARG A 204 0.33 19.02 6.26
C ARG A 204 0.57 17.94 5.21
N VAL A 205 -0.52 17.41 4.65
CA VAL A 205 -0.48 16.49 3.52
C VAL A 205 -0.61 17.29 2.22
N ASP A 206 0.27 17.03 1.26
CA ASP A 206 0.24 17.55 -0.11
C ASP A 206 -0.18 16.41 -1.04
N ILE A 207 -1.45 16.43 -1.47
CA ILE A 207 -2.05 15.36 -2.26
C ILE A 207 -1.94 15.71 -3.75
N ASN A 208 -1.20 14.92 -4.49
CA ASN A 208 -0.92 15.11 -5.91
C ASN A 208 -1.75 14.11 -6.73
N PRO A 209 -2.94 14.49 -7.24
CA PRO A 209 -3.72 13.64 -8.11
C PRO A 209 -3.03 13.47 -9.46
N ILE A 210 -3.03 12.24 -9.97
CA ILE A 210 -2.62 11.91 -11.33
C ILE A 210 -3.73 11.17 -12.04
N THR A 211 -3.90 11.44 -13.33
CA THR A 211 -4.87 10.73 -14.17
C THR A 211 -4.19 10.17 -15.42
N GLU A 212 -4.75 9.06 -15.94
CA GLU A 212 -4.24 8.35 -17.12
C GLU A 212 -4.06 9.26 -18.34
N TYR A 213 -4.93 10.27 -18.49
CA TYR A 213 -4.93 11.14 -19.67
C TYR A 213 -3.95 12.34 -19.60
N LYS A 214 -3.37 12.62 -18.43
CA LYS A 214 -2.48 13.79 -18.23
C LYS A 214 -1.11 13.38 -17.70
N THR A 215 -1.03 12.84 -16.49
CA THR A 215 0.24 12.45 -15.88
C THR A 215 0.59 10.98 -16.12
N GLY A 216 -0.42 10.14 -16.37
CA GLY A 216 -0.24 8.70 -16.55
C GLY A 216 -0.52 7.92 -15.26
N THR A 217 -0.07 6.67 -15.23
CA THR A 217 -0.25 5.77 -14.06
C THR A 217 0.88 5.94 -13.05
N LEU A 218 0.72 5.37 -11.85
CA LEU A 218 1.81 5.30 -10.86
C LEU A 218 3.04 4.57 -11.40
N GLU A 219 2.85 3.52 -12.21
CA GLU A 219 3.96 2.79 -12.85
C GLU A 219 4.82 3.71 -13.72
N GLU A 220 4.20 4.61 -14.47
CA GLU A 220 4.89 5.57 -15.33
C GLU A 220 5.50 6.74 -14.54
N TYR A 221 4.80 7.17 -13.47
CA TYR A 221 5.15 8.35 -12.69
C TYR A 221 6.30 8.12 -11.70
N LEU A 222 6.26 7.01 -10.94
CA LEU A 222 7.19 6.77 -9.82
C LEU A 222 8.67 6.64 -10.20
N PRO A 223 9.07 6.11 -11.38
CA PRO A 223 10.46 6.15 -11.80
C PRO A 223 11.02 7.59 -11.88
N GLY A 224 10.18 8.55 -12.27
CA GLY A 224 10.53 9.97 -12.29
C GLY A 224 10.77 10.52 -10.88
N VAL A 225 9.90 10.15 -9.94
CA VAL A 225 10.03 10.49 -8.51
C VAL A 225 11.32 9.92 -7.92
N GLU A 226 11.62 8.64 -8.16
CA GLU A 226 12.79 7.97 -7.61
C GLU A 226 14.09 8.66 -8.08
N ARG A 227 14.17 8.99 -9.38
CA ARG A 227 15.31 9.74 -9.93
C ARG A 227 15.46 11.11 -9.25
N TYR A 228 14.36 11.84 -9.05
CA TYR A 228 14.39 13.13 -8.35
C TYR A 228 14.90 12.99 -6.91
N LEU A 229 14.45 11.98 -6.17
CA LEU A 229 14.85 11.74 -4.79
C LEU A 229 16.33 11.34 -4.68
N GLU A 230 16.83 10.55 -5.62
CA GLU A 230 18.25 10.18 -5.67
C GLU A 230 19.14 11.41 -5.95
N GLU A 231 18.75 12.27 -6.91
CA GLU A 231 19.45 13.54 -7.13
C GLU A 231 19.42 14.44 -5.88
N LYS A 232 18.29 14.50 -5.18
CA LYS A 232 18.13 15.26 -3.95
C LYS A 232 19.07 14.73 -2.86
N ARG A 233 19.15 13.41 -2.68
CA ARG A 233 20.07 12.73 -1.75
C ARG A 233 21.53 13.11 -2.03
N GLN A 234 21.94 13.06 -3.30
CA GLN A 234 23.30 13.44 -3.71
C GLN A 234 23.60 14.91 -3.41
N LYS A 235 22.66 15.81 -3.70
CA LYS A 235 22.79 17.24 -3.41
C LYS A 235 22.90 17.50 -1.89
N ILE A 236 22.17 16.77 -1.06
CA ILE A 236 22.27 16.84 0.40
C ILE A 236 23.67 16.40 0.86
N SER A 237 24.14 15.22 0.42
CA SER A 237 25.46 14.69 0.78
C SER A 237 26.60 15.63 0.40
N VAL A 238 26.55 16.22 -0.80
CA VAL A 238 27.55 17.21 -1.23
C VAL A 238 27.53 18.46 -0.35
N ARG A 239 26.35 18.97 0.01
CA ARG A 239 26.21 20.14 0.89
C ARG A 239 26.76 19.88 2.29
N GLU A 240 26.54 18.69 2.84
CA GLU A 240 27.07 18.29 4.15
C GLU A 240 28.59 18.24 4.14
N LYS A 241 29.20 17.56 3.17
CA LYS A 241 30.66 17.53 2.98
C LYS A 241 31.27 18.92 2.83
N LEU A 242 30.58 19.84 2.14
CA LEU A 242 31.03 21.23 2.01
C LEU A 242 30.92 22.00 3.33
N LYS A 243 29.89 21.77 4.14
CA LYS A 243 29.74 22.38 5.48
C LYS A 243 30.83 21.89 6.42
N GLU A 244 31.11 20.59 6.43
CA GLU A 244 32.20 19.99 7.22
C GLU A 244 33.55 20.59 6.84
N LYS A 245 33.90 20.61 5.55
CA LYS A 245 35.15 21.24 5.08
C LYS A 245 35.25 22.72 5.48
N LYS A 246 34.15 23.48 5.39
CA LYS A 246 34.14 24.88 5.84
C LYS A 246 34.39 25.00 7.34
N SER A 247 33.75 24.17 8.16
CA SER A 247 33.98 24.16 9.61
C SER A 247 35.42 23.77 9.97
N GLU A 248 36.00 22.77 9.29
CA GLU A 248 37.40 22.37 9.48
C GLU A 248 38.38 23.49 9.12
N ILE A 249 38.13 24.19 8.01
CA ILE A 249 38.94 25.33 7.59
C ILE A 249 38.85 26.45 8.62
N GLN A 250 37.64 26.75 9.12
CA GLN A 250 37.43 27.80 10.12
C GLN A 250 38.14 27.48 11.45
N VAL A 251 38.05 26.23 11.93
CA VAL A 251 38.79 25.77 13.12
C VAL A 251 40.31 25.87 12.91
N LYS A 252 40.81 25.57 11.71
CA LYS A 252 42.24 25.73 11.38
C LYS A 252 42.67 27.21 11.44
N TYR A 253 41.89 28.12 10.86
CA TYR A 253 42.18 29.56 10.91
C TYR A 253 42.18 30.11 12.34
N GLU A 254 41.21 29.74 13.18
CA GLU A 254 41.15 30.16 14.58
C GLU A 254 42.32 29.65 15.42
N LYS A 255 42.81 28.44 15.14
CA LYS A 255 44.01 27.88 15.80
C LYS A 255 45.29 28.63 15.37
N VAL A 256 45.40 29.02 14.10
CA VAL A 256 46.53 29.81 13.58
C VAL A 256 46.54 31.21 14.18
N ASP A 257 45.39 31.89 14.27
CA ASP A 257 45.30 33.24 14.85
C ASP A 257 45.64 33.25 16.35
N LYS A 258 45.16 32.27 17.12
CA LYS A 258 45.51 32.11 18.55
C LYS A 258 46.98 31.76 18.77
N GLY A 259 47.60 31.00 17.88
CA GLY A 259 49.05 30.69 17.92
C GLY A 259 49.93 31.91 17.60
N SER A 260 49.47 32.78 16.72
CA SER A 260 50.15 34.02 16.31
C SER A 260 50.15 35.06 17.43
N LYS A 261 49.01 35.24 18.12
CA LYS A 261 48.88 36.16 19.27
C LYS A 261 49.75 35.75 20.47
N LYS A 262 49.83 34.45 20.79
CA LYS A 262 50.69 33.94 21.88
C LYS A 262 52.20 34.09 21.61
N LYS A 263 52.65 34.14 20.34
CA LYS A 263 54.06 34.38 20.01
C LYS A 263 54.46 35.84 20.16
N ASN A 264 53.57 36.79 19.85
CA ASN A 264 53.86 38.22 19.99
C ASN A 264 53.87 38.70 21.45
N GLU A 265 53.18 38.00 22.35
CA GLU A 265 53.15 38.33 23.78
C GLU A 265 54.39 37.86 24.55
N LYS A 266 55.17 36.92 23.99
CA LYS A 266 56.43 36.42 24.58
C LYS A 266 57.69 37.19 24.13
N VAL A 267 57.54 38.21 23.29
CA VAL A 267 58.66 39.01 22.72
C VAL A 267 58.67 40.45 23.26
N ARG A 268 57.91 40.73 24.34
CA ARG A 268 57.98 41.99 25.09
C ARG A 268 58.56 41.79 26.48
#